data_AF-A0A2A9CE58-F1
#
_entry.id   AF-A0A2A9CE58-F1
#
_cell.length_a   1.000
_cell.length_b   1.000
_cell.length_c   1.000
_cell.angle_alpha   90.00
_cell.angle_beta   90.00
_cell.angle_gamma   90.00
#
_symmetry.space_group_name_H-M   'P 1'
#
loop_
_entity.id
_entity.type
_entity.pdbx_description
1 polymer ?
#
loop_
_entity_poly.entity_id
_entity_poly.type
_entity_poly.pdbx_seq_one_letter_code
_entity_poly.pdbx_strand_id
1 'polypeptide(L)'
;MNILFWEKTKFTLPTEEIKALQILLPYWGLKIVLDQSKIVPALTDCKVDVRGLNSSSFRDLNKTLRHTEVSLCTTTKSISSDVEFLISYEETLSYPISLTVMNMTYNLKPCGRYGDLKQVIHEQIWLPAVLSPIIVRIHPRLKEYTVQWLNYLIIQSFHRKTFQPLDEISFSIYRKIVDRILMTINPDFAKLQLNHLSTLNEWPDLPKMPSHLNETSPNQTKKGSLSPFSNQQKNQETTTFNPFKFQTKTNEAKIINPFQNKH
;
A
#
# COMPACT_ATOMS: atom_id res chain seq x y z
N MET A 1 -31.33 0.11 16.85
CA MET A 1 -30.09 -0.51 17.35
C MET A 1 -29.98 -1.89 16.74
N ASN A 2 -28.80 -2.31 16.29
CA ASN A 2 -28.62 -3.67 15.79
C ASN A 2 -27.62 -4.43 16.67
N ILE A 3 -27.73 -5.75 16.61
CA ILE A 3 -27.00 -6.66 17.47
C ILE A 3 -26.02 -7.44 16.58
N LEU A 4 -24.78 -7.54 17.02
CA LEU A 4 -23.75 -8.38 16.41
C LEU A 4 -23.12 -9.27 17.46
N PHE A 5 -22.65 -10.45 17.05
CA PHE A 5 -22.00 -11.40 17.93
C PHE A 5 -20.56 -11.68 17.49
N TRP A 6 -19.66 -11.78 18.46
CA TRP A 6 -18.35 -12.42 18.31
C TRP A 6 -18.29 -13.57 19.32
N GLU A 7 -18.25 -14.80 18.82
CA GLU A 7 -18.40 -15.99 19.66
C GLU A 7 -19.65 -15.89 20.58
N LYS A 8 -19.45 -15.81 21.90
CA LYS A 8 -20.52 -15.66 22.91
C LYS A 8 -20.78 -14.19 23.30
N THR A 9 -19.98 -13.27 22.80
CA THR A 9 -20.05 -11.85 23.16
C THR A 9 -21.03 -11.12 22.27
N LYS A 10 -21.92 -10.34 22.90
CA LYS A 10 -22.94 -9.53 22.23
C LYS A 10 -22.51 -8.07 22.18
N PHE A 11 -22.55 -7.48 20.98
CA PHE A 11 -22.40 -6.04 20.75
C PHE A 11 -23.74 -5.44 20.34
N THR A 12 -24.06 -4.25 20.84
CA THR A 12 -25.30 -3.52 20.49
C THR A 12 -24.94 -2.14 20.00
N LEU A 13 -25.04 -1.93 18.69
CA LEU A 13 -24.50 -0.76 18.03
C LEU A 13 -25.63 0.08 17.37
N PRO A 14 -25.50 1.42 17.37
CA PRO A 14 -26.32 2.27 16.52
C PRO A 14 -26.03 2.02 15.04
N THR A 15 -26.96 2.40 14.16
CA THR A 15 -26.85 2.13 12.72
C THR A 15 -25.61 2.74 12.08
N GLU A 16 -25.20 3.94 12.53
CA GLU A 16 -23.99 4.62 12.04
C GLU A 16 -22.71 3.84 12.36
N GLU A 17 -22.57 3.35 13.59
CA GLU A 17 -21.40 2.53 13.99
C GLU A 17 -21.34 1.22 13.22
N ILE A 18 -22.47 0.65 12.80
CA ILE A 18 -22.50 -0.58 12.00
C ILE A 18 -22.03 -0.34 10.58
N LYS A 19 -22.44 0.78 9.96
CA LYS A 19 -21.95 1.15 8.63
C LYS A 19 -20.43 1.34 8.65
N ALA A 20 -19.94 2.08 9.65
CA ALA A 20 -18.50 2.23 9.85
C ALA A 20 -17.81 0.89 10.12
N LEU A 21 -18.39 0.02 10.95
CA LEU A 21 -17.84 -1.30 11.24
C LEU A 21 -17.78 -2.20 10.00
N GLN A 22 -18.80 -2.17 9.13
CA GLN A 22 -18.81 -2.92 7.87
C GLN A 22 -17.64 -2.54 6.95
N ILE A 23 -17.27 -1.25 6.93
CA ILE A 23 -16.11 -0.75 6.18
C ILE A 23 -14.80 -1.16 6.87
N LEU A 24 -14.73 -1.10 8.20
CA LEU A 24 -13.50 -1.34 8.97
C LEU A 24 -13.10 -2.81 9.08
N LEU A 25 -14.07 -3.73 9.18
CA LEU A 25 -13.79 -5.15 9.44
C LEU A 25 -12.83 -5.80 8.42
N PRO A 26 -12.96 -5.56 7.09
CA PRO A 26 -11.98 -6.04 6.13
C PRO A 26 -10.54 -5.63 6.43
N TYR A 27 -10.32 -4.39 6.88
CA TYR A 27 -8.99 -3.89 7.26
C TYR A 27 -8.42 -4.57 8.51
N TRP A 28 -9.28 -5.25 9.29
CA TRP A 28 -8.90 -6.04 10.46
C TRP A 28 -8.86 -7.54 10.17
N GLY A 29 -9.04 -7.97 8.91
CA GLY A 29 -9.07 -9.39 8.58
C GLY A 29 -10.30 -10.12 9.15
N LEU A 30 -11.41 -9.38 9.30
CA LEU A 30 -12.69 -9.87 9.79
C LEU A 30 -13.80 -9.60 8.76
N LYS A 31 -14.93 -10.29 8.90
CA LYS A 31 -16.12 -10.07 8.06
C LYS A 31 -17.41 -10.23 8.86
N ILE A 32 -18.51 -9.63 8.37
CA ILE A 32 -19.85 -9.87 8.90
C ILE A 32 -20.54 -10.92 8.04
N VAL A 33 -21.10 -11.94 8.68
CA VAL A 33 -22.10 -12.83 8.09
C VAL A 33 -23.47 -12.27 8.45
N LEU A 34 -24.06 -11.52 7.53
CA LEU A 34 -25.30 -10.75 7.77
C LEU A 34 -26.46 -11.64 8.22
N ASP A 35 -26.62 -12.80 7.58
CA ASP A 35 -27.70 -13.76 7.89
C ASP A 35 -27.63 -14.30 9.32
N GLN A 36 -26.44 -14.27 9.93
CA GLN A 36 -26.21 -14.76 11.29
C GLN A 36 -25.96 -13.64 12.28
N SER A 37 -25.89 -12.37 11.82
CA SER A 37 -25.48 -11.23 12.64
C SER A 37 -24.18 -11.49 13.42
N LYS A 38 -23.22 -12.16 12.77
CA LYS A 38 -21.95 -12.57 13.40
C LYS A 38 -20.76 -11.90 12.73
N ILE A 39 -19.82 -11.45 13.56
CA ILE A 39 -18.46 -11.13 13.13
C ILE A 39 -17.68 -12.44 13.17
N VAL A 40 -17.00 -12.77 12.07
CA VAL A 40 -16.19 -13.98 11.95
C VAL A 40 -14.81 -13.66 11.37
N PRO A 41 -13.82 -14.51 11.64
CA PRO A 41 -12.52 -14.48 10.98
C PRO A 41 -12.67 -14.53 9.45
N ALA A 42 -11.77 -13.83 8.76
CA ALA A 42 -11.80 -13.77 7.29
C ALA A 42 -10.60 -14.47 6.63
N LEU A 43 -9.63 -14.99 7.39
CA LEU A 43 -8.39 -15.59 6.88
C LEU A 43 -8.15 -17.05 7.34
N THR A 44 -9.20 -17.75 7.80
CA THR A 44 -9.10 -19.12 8.37
C THR A 44 -8.33 -20.12 7.50
N ASP A 45 -8.52 -20.07 6.17
CA ASP A 45 -7.89 -21.02 5.24
C ASP A 45 -6.60 -20.48 4.62
N CYS A 46 -6.14 -19.30 5.02
CA CYS A 46 -4.97 -18.63 4.46
C CYS A 46 -3.70 -19.02 5.21
N LYS A 47 -2.64 -19.37 4.48
CA LYS A 47 -1.34 -19.77 5.01
C LYS A 47 -0.25 -18.80 4.55
N VAL A 48 0.54 -18.32 5.51
CA VAL A 48 1.59 -17.33 5.26
C VAL A 48 2.91 -17.80 5.85
N ASP A 49 3.94 -17.91 5.01
CA ASP A 49 5.33 -18.11 5.46
C ASP A 49 5.97 -16.74 5.74
N VAL A 50 6.54 -16.58 6.93
CA VAL A 50 7.20 -15.34 7.35
C VAL A 50 8.63 -15.66 7.80
N ARG A 51 9.60 -15.21 7.01
CA ARG A 51 11.03 -15.44 7.23
C ARG A 51 11.77 -14.15 7.56
N GLY A 52 12.86 -14.25 8.33
CA GLY A 52 13.68 -13.08 8.69
C GLY A 52 13.21 -12.29 9.93
N LEU A 53 12.16 -12.77 10.62
CA LEU A 53 11.80 -12.29 11.95
C LEU A 53 12.54 -13.05 13.05
N ASN A 54 12.84 -12.37 14.15
CA ASN A 54 13.23 -13.04 15.39
C ASN A 54 12.00 -13.69 16.06
N SER A 55 12.24 -14.65 16.95
CA SER A 55 11.18 -15.42 17.61
C SER A 55 10.22 -14.59 18.47
N SER A 56 10.65 -13.46 19.01
CA SER A 56 9.78 -12.56 19.78
C SER A 56 8.80 -11.85 18.85
N SER A 57 9.30 -11.19 17.80
CA SER A 57 8.50 -10.49 16.81
C SER A 57 7.53 -11.43 16.08
N PHE A 58 7.95 -12.68 15.78
CA PHE A 58 7.05 -13.67 15.19
C PHE A 58 5.92 -14.06 16.16
N ARG A 59 6.23 -14.24 17.46
CA ARG A 59 5.21 -14.51 18.49
C ARG A 59 4.22 -13.36 18.63
N ASP A 60 4.72 -12.13 18.60
CA ASP A 60 3.89 -10.93 18.70
C ASP A 60 3.00 -10.78 17.46
N LEU A 61 3.54 -11.04 16.26
CA LEU A 61 2.75 -11.09 15.03
C LEU A 61 1.63 -12.13 15.10
N ASN A 62 1.91 -13.32 15.63
CA ASN A 62 0.89 -14.36 15.81
C ASN A 62 -0.21 -13.92 16.79
N LYS A 63 0.14 -13.25 17.89
CA LYS A 63 -0.84 -12.70 18.84
C LYS A 63 -1.72 -11.63 18.19
N THR A 64 -1.12 -10.70 17.44
CA THR A 64 -1.84 -9.59 16.82
C THR A 64 -2.72 -10.06 15.66
N LEU A 65 -2.39 -11.18 15.00
CA LEU A 65 -3.22 -11.75 13.94
C LEU A 65 -4.18 -12.85 14.39
N ARG A 66 -4.15 -13.31 15.64
CA ARG A 66 -4.93 -14.48 16.10
C ARG A 66 -6.42 -14.48 15.72
N HIS A 67 -7.07 -13.31 15.77
CA HIS A 67 -8.49 -13.14 15.45
C HIS A 67 -8.86 -13.33 13.98
N THR A 68 -7.89 -13.27 13.07
CA THR A 68 -8.13 -13.47 11.64
C THR A 68 -8.13 -14.94 11.26
N GLU A 69 -7.65 -15.81 12.16
CA GLU A 69 -7.40 -17.25 11.95
C GLU A 69 -6.42 -17.57 10.81
N VAL A 70 -5.59 -16.60 10.40
CA VAL A 70 -4.49 -16.87 9.47
C VAL A 70 -3.46 -17.83 10.07
N SER A 71 -3.00 -18.80 9.28
CA SER A 71 -1.95 -19.73 9.69
C SER A 71 -0.57 -19.17 9.33
N LEU A 72 0.23 -18.85 10.34
CA LEU A 72 1.62 -18.36 10.15
C LEU A 72 2.63 -19.48 10.34
N CYS A 73 3.60 -19.59 9.44
CA CYS A 73 4.73 -20.52 9.55
C CYS A 73 6.07 -19.81 9.26
N THR A 74 7.19 -20.49 9.56
CA THR A 74 8.56 -19.99 9.35
C THR A 74 9.42 -20.95 8.53
N THR A 75 8.83 -21.98 7.92
CA THR A 75 9.56 -23.11 7.32
C THR A 75 9.18 -23.32 5.87
N THR A 76 10.19 -23.41 5.02
CA THR A 76 10.12 -23.76 3.59
C THR A 76 9.75 -25.22 3.30
N LYS A 77 9.53 -26.06 4.32
CA LYS A 77 9.32 -27.50 4.15
C LYS A 77 7.83 -27.85 4.06
N SER A 78 7.40 -28.12 2.83
CA SER A 78 6.28 -28.99 2.41
C SER A 78 4.82 -28.55 2.58
N ILE A 79 4.52 -27.31 2.96
CA ILE A 79 3.15 -26.78 2.87
C ILE A 79 3.17 -25.63 1.88
N SER A 80 2.40 -25.74 0.80
CA SER A 80 2.17 -24.63 -0.13
C SER A 80 1.58 -23.46 0.66
N SER A 81 2.40 -22.46 0.95
CA SER A 81 1.92 -21.20 1.53
C SER A 81 1.27 -20.39 0.42
N ASP A 82 0.18 -19.69 0.72
CA ASP A 82 -0.50 -18.85 -0.26
C ASP A 82 0.32 -17.58 -0.56
N VAL A 83 1.07 -17.11 0.46
CA VAL A 83 1.95 -15.94 0.38
C VAL A 83 3.21 -16.20 1.21
N GLU A 84 4.36 -15.77 0.71
CA GLU A 84 5.62 -15.79 1.44
C GLU A 84 6.14 -14.36 1.66
N PHE A 85 6.54 -14.03 2.88
CA PHE A 85 7.20 -12.78 3.23
C PHE A 85 8.63 -13.04 3.70
N LEU A 86 9.60 -12.37 3.08
CA LEU A 86 11.01 -12.37 3.50
C LEU A 86 11.37 -10.99 4.06
N ILE A 87 11.64 -10.92 5.35
CA ILE A 87 11.99 -9.67 6.04
C ILE A 87 13.51 -9.50 6.05
N SER A 88 13.98 -8.35 5.58
CA SER A 88 15.38 -7.91 5.72
C SER A 88 15.44 -6.54 6.40
N TYR A 89 16.53 -6.30 7.13
CA TYR A 89 16.82 -4.99 7.73
C TYR A 89 18.03 -4.40 7.02
N GLU A 90 17.86 -3.23 6.41
CA GLU A 90 18.88 -2.62 5.53
C GLU A 90 19.07 -1.14 5.87
N GLU A 91 20.30 -0.77 6.26
CA GLU A 91 20.66 0.61 6.62
C GLU A 91 20.71 1.57 5.42
N THR A 92 20.91 1.04 4.22
CA THR A 92 21.01 1.84 2.99
C THR A 92 19.65 2.30 2.46
N LEU A 93 18.53 1.87 3.08
CA LEU A 93 17.21 2.27 2.65
C LEU A 93 16.98 3.76 2.91
N SER A 94 16.74 4.52 1.83
CA SER A 94 16.28 5.91 1.91
C SER A 94 14.78 6.02 2.25
N TYR A 95 14.11 4.89 2.49
CA TYR A 95 12.68 4.80 2.75
C TYR A 95 12.39 3.94 3.99
N PRO A 96 11.25 4.18 4.67
CA PRO A 96 10.88 3.48 5.90
C PRO A 96 10.79 1.97 5.73
N ILE A 97 10.11 1.58 4.65
CA ILE A 97 9.85 0.23 4.25
C ILE A 97 9.80 0.19 2.72
N SER A 98 10.39 -0.86 2.16
CA SER A 98 10.38 -1.13 0.73
C SER A 98 9.91 -2.55 0.50
N LEU A 99 9.04 -2.74 -0.47
CA LEU A 99 8.46 -4.03 -0.83
C LEU A 99 8.95 -4.40 -2.22
N THR A 100 9.65 -5.52 -2.38
CA THR A 100 10.00 -6.04 -3.71
C THR A 100 9.18 -7.27 -4.02
N VAL A 101 8.50 -7.23 -5.17
CA VAL A 101 7.65 -8.30 -5.67
C VAL A 101 7.81 -8.39 -7.18
N MET A 102 8.05 -9.58 -7.74
CA MET A 102 8.27 -9.79 -9.18
C MET A 102 9.26 -8.79 -9.82
N ASN A 103 10.40 -8.54 -9.17
CA ASN A 103 11.42 -7.57 -9.60
C ASN A 103 10.97 -6.09 -9.61
N MET A 104 9.76 -5.77 -9.17
CA MET A 104 9.31 -4.40 -8.94
C MET A 104 9.48 -4.05 -7.48
N THR A 105 10.00 -2.84 -7.20
CA THR A 105 10.22 -2.36 -5.84
C THR A 105 9.34 -1.15 -5.56
N TYR A 106 8.52 -1.26 -4.52
CA TYR A 106 7.60 -0.25 -4.04
C TYR A 106 8.14 0.34 -2.74
N ASN A 107 8.49 1.62 -2.76
CA ASN A 107 8.95 2.34 -1.57
C ASN A 107 7.74 2.98 -0.89
N LEU A 108 7.36 2.52 0.29
CA LEU A 108 6.21 3.09 0.99
C LEU A 108 6.66 4.31 1.78
N LYS A 109 6.02 5.45 1.50
CA LYS A 109 6.16 6.67 2.30
C LYS A 109 4.87 6.94 3.06
N PRO A 110 4.94 7.26 4.35
CA PRO A 110 3.83 7.85 5.06
C PRO A 110 3.43 9.14 4.35
N CYS A 111 2.16 9.25 3.98
CA CYS A 111 1.65 10.46 3.36
C CYS A 111 1.14 11.39 4.47
N GLY A 112 1.90 12.45 4.74
CA GLY A 112 1.56 13.46 5.75
C GLY A 112 0.33 14.32 5.43
N ARG A 113 -0.37 14.06 4.32
CA ARG A 113 -1.59 14.78 3.92
C ARG A 113 -2.88 14.01 4.19
N TYR A 114 -2.79 12.75 4.62
CA TYR A 114 -3.99 11.97 4.93
C TYR A 114 -4.44 12.19 6.37
N GLY A 115 -5.76 12.18 6.58
CA GLY A 115 -6.36 12.25 7.91
C GLY A 115 -5.94 11.07 8.79
N ASP A 116 -5.97 11.29 10.11
CA ASP A 116 -5.45 10.39 11.16
C ASP A 116 -5.81 8.91 10.94
N LEU A 117 -7.05 8.63 10.52
CA LEU A 117 -7.53 7.26 10.28
C LEU A 117 -6.74 6.50 9.20
N LYS A 118 -6.40 7.17 8.09
CA LYS A 118 -5.65 6.57 6.97
C LYS A 118 -4.16 6.41 7.27
N GLN A 119 -3.66 7.13 8.26
CA GLN A 119 -2.30 6.92 8.76
C GLN A 119 -2.23 5.66 9.63
N VAL A 120 -3.30 5.38 10.38
CA VAL A 120 -3.40 4.16 11.19
C VAL A 120 -3.69 2.96 10.31
N ILE A 121 -4.71 3.04 9.44
CA ILE A 121 -5.08 1.97 8.53
C ILE A 121 -4.40 2.26 7.18
N HIS A 122 -3.27 1.60 6.92
CA HIS A 122 -2.42 1.81 5.73
C HIS A 122 -3.11 1.42 4.40
N GLU A 123 -4.17 2.14 4.03
CA GLU A 123 -5.17 1.84 2.99
C GLU A 123 -4.59 1.66 1.57
N GLN A 124 -3.42 2.23 1.28
CA GLN A 124 -2.93 2.40 -0.10
C GLN A 124 -1.72 1.54 -0.48
N ILE A 125 -1.43 0.46 0.25
CA ILE A 125 -0.34 -0.44 -0.18
C ILE A 125 -0.87 -1.36 -1.28
N TRP A 126 -0.36 -1.19 -2.51
CA TRP A 126 -0.64 -2.13 -3.59
C TRP A 126 0.33 -3.32 -3.50
N LEU A 127 -0.19 -4.51 -3.23
CA LEU A 127 0.53 -5.77 -3.37
C LEU A 127 -0.12 -6.59 -4.51
N PRO A 128 0.66 -7.12 -5.47
CA PRO A 128 0.14 -8.08 -6.42
C PRO A 128 -0.08 -9.44 -5.73
N ALA A 129 -1.13 -10.16 -6.13
CA ALA A 129 -1.34 -11.54 -5.70
C ALA A 129 -0.42 -12.45 -6.54
N VAL A 130 0.63 -13.01 -5.95
CA VAL A 130 1.69 -13.70 -6.69
C VAL A 130 2.23 -14.92 -5.96
N LEU A 131 2.73 -15.87 -6.75
CA LEU A 131 3.46 -17.05 -6.29
C LEU A 131 4.92 -16.75 -5.88
N SER A 132 5.39 -15.51 -6.07
CA SER A 132 6.75 -15.11 -5.72
C SER A 132 6.80 -14.53 -4.30
N PRO A 133 7.87 -14.78 -3.54
CA PRO A 133 8.05 -14.17 -2.23
C PRO A 133 8.02 -12.64 -2.29
N ILE A 134 7.35 -12.03 -1.32
CA ILE A 134 7.34 -10.59 -1.06
C ILE A 134 8.53 -10.27 -0.17
N ILE A 135 9.52 -9.57 -0.70
CA ILE A 135 10.67 -9.14 0.09
C ILE A 135 10.33 -7.81 0.77
N VAL A 136 10.31 -7.80 2.09
CA VAL A 136 10.02 -6.65 2.92
C VAL A 136 11.32 -6.15 3.53
N ARG A 137 11.81 -5.01 3.04
CA ARG A 137 13.01 -4.34 3.55
C ARG A 137 12.60 -3.24 4.50
N ILE A 138 13.16 -3.23 5.70
CA ILE A 138 12.83 -2.26 6.75
C ILE A 138 14.11 -1.57 7.20
N HIS A 139 14.08 -0.25 7.30
CA HIS A 139 15.21 0.48 7.87
C HIS A 139 15.36 0.11 9.36
N PRO A 140 16.56 -0.21 9.88
CA PRO A 140 16.73 -0.72 11.25
C PRO A 140 16.13 0.17 12.36
N ARG A 141 16.13 1.50 12.17
CA ARG A 141 15.48 2.46 13.08
C ARG A 141 13.96 2.24 13.25
N LEU A 142 13.32 1.55 12.32
CA LEU A 142 11.87 1.29 12.33
C LEU A 142 11.53 -0.17 12.66
N LYS A 143 12.51 -0.95 13.13
CA LYS A 143 12.34 -2.36 13.50
C LYS A 143 11.24 -2.58 14.54
N GLU A 144 10.98 -1.61 15.40
CA GLU A 144 9.89 -1.68 16.38
C GLU A 144 8.49 -1.72 15.74
N TYR A 145 8.33 -1.16 14.54
CA TYR A 145 7.07 -1.15 13.79
C TYR A 145 6.90 -2.35 12.86
N THR A 146 7.88 -3.26 12.79
CA THR A 146 7.86 -4.40 11.86
C THR A 146 6.59 -5.24 12.01
N VAL A 147 6.19 -5.56 13.24
CA VAL A 147 4.98 -6.35 13.49
C VAL A 147 3.74 -5.63 12.97
N GLN A 148 3.61 -4.33 13.25
CA GLN A 148 2.50 -3.52 12.77
C GLN A 148 2.40 -3.54 11.24
N TRP A 149 3.50 -3.27 10.53
CA TRP A 149 3.54 -3.32 9.07
C TRP A 149 3.13 -4.69 8.54
N LEU A 150 3.65 -5.78 9.11
CA LEU A 150 3.32 -7.12 8.67
C LEU A 150 1.85 -7.48 8.89
N ASN A 151 1.21 -7.03 9.98
CA ASN A 151 -0.23 -7.22 10.16
C ASN A 151 -1.01 -6.67 8.95
N TYR A 152 -0.72 -5.43 8.55
CA TYR A 152 -1.41 -4.80 7.42
C TYR A 152 -1.10 -5.48 6.09
N LEU A 153 0.17 -5.78 5.83
CA LEU A 153 0.58 -6.43 4.58
C LEU A 153 -0.08 -7.81 4.43
N ILE A 154 -0.13 -8.60 5.51
CA ILE A 154 -0.77 -9.92 5.50
C ILE A 154 -2.27 -9.80 5.23
N ILE A 155 -2.99 -8.95 5.95
CA ILE A 155 -4.43 -8.77 5.75
C ILE A 155 -4.72 -8.30 4.31
N GLN A 156 -3.92 -7.36 3.80
CA GLN A 156 -4.09 -6.82 2.45
C GLN A 156 -3.81 -7.84 1.34
N SER A 157 -2.86 -8.75 1.53
CA SER A 157 -2.59 -9.78 0.52
C SER A 157 -3.82 -10.62 0.17
N PHE A 158 -4.80 -10.73 1.07
CA PHE A 158 -6.01 -11.53 0.87
C PHE A 158 -7.29 -10.68 0.70
N HIS A 159 -7.48 -9.64 1.51
CA HIS A 159 -8.76 -8.90 1.57
C HIS A 159 -8.79 -7.59 0.82
N ARG A 160 -7.72 -7.18 0.17
CA ARG A 160 -7.66 -5.85 -0.44
C ARG A 160 -8.82 -5.52 -1.39
N LYS A 161 -9.34 -6.50 -2.14
CA LYS A 161 -10.46 -6.28 -3.09
C LYS A 161 -11.77 -5.90 -2.39
N THR A 162 -11.90 -6.16 -1.09
CA THR A 162 -13.11 -5.86 -0.30
C THR A 162 -13.00 -4.52 0.45
N PHE A 163 -11.86 -3.85 0.36
CA PHE A 163 -11.62 -2.59 1.06
C PHE A 163 -12.44 -1.47 0.45
N GLN A 164 -13.17 -0.76 1.32
CA GLN A 164 -13.92 0.43 0.95
C GLN A 164 -13.19 1.69 1.44
N PRO A 165 -13.34 2.83 0.75
CA PRO A 165 -12.74 4.09 1.18
C PRO A 165 -13.09 4.46 2.62
N LEU A 166 -12.10 4.94 3.37
CA LEU A 166 -12.27 5.34 4.78
C LEU A 166 -12.80 6.78 4.97
N ASP A 167 -13.14 7.48 3.88
CA ASP A 167 -13.47 8.93 3.89
C ASP A 167 -14.70 9.28 4.74
N GLU A 168 -15.64 8.36 4.90
CA GLU A 168 -16.89 8.58 5.62
C GLU A 168 -16.79 8.32 7.14
N ILE A 169 -15.64 7.83 7.62
CA ILE A 169 -15.46 7.42 9.02
C ILE A 169 -14.66 8.48 9.77
N SER A 170 -15.33 9.18 10.70
CA SER A 170 -14.62 10.07 11.60
C SER A 170 -13.68 9.31 12.54
N PHE A 171 -12.55 9.91 12.88
CA PHE A 171 -11.57 9.28 13.78
C PHE A 171 -12.15 9.01 15.18
N SER A 172 -13.11 9.83 15.64
CA SER A 172 -13.85 9.60 16.90
C SER A 172 -14.69 8.32 16.85
N ILE A 173 -15.43 8.10 15.76
CA ILE A 173 -16.20 6.87 15.56
C ILE A 173 -15.25 5.67 15.50
N TYR A 174 -14.15 5.78 14.76
CA TYR A 174 -13.14 4.73 14.69
C TYR A 174 -12.62 4.32 16.07
N ARG A 175 -12.15 5.26 16.89
CA ARG A 175 -11.64 4.94 18.25
C ARG A 175 -12.70 4.25 19.10
N LYS A 176 -13.94 4.75 19.09
CA LYS A 176 -15.06 4.11 19.82
C LYS A 176 -15.29 2.67 19.39
N ILE A 177 -15.25 2.39 18.08
CA ILE A 177 -15.42 1.02 17.57
C ILE A 177 -14.24 0.15 17.96
N VAL A 178 -13.01 0.65 17.88
CA VAL A 178 -11.81 -0.09 18.32
C VAL A 178 -11.90 -0.44 19.81
N ASP A 179 -12.21 0.54 20.66
CA ASP A 179 -12.33 0.34 22.11
C ASP A 179 -13.45 -0.64 22.48
N ARG A 180 -14.58 -0.59 21.77
CA ARG A 180 -15.76 -1.39 22.11
C ARG A 180 -15.71 -2.80 21.53
N ILE A 181 -15.25 -2.93 20.29
CA ILE A 181 -15.30 -4.18 19.52
C ILE A 181 -13.93 -4.81 19.49
N LEU A 182 -12.94 -4.11 18.93
CA LEU A 182 -11.66 -4.73 18.60
C LEU A 182 -10.85 -5.06 19.85
N MET A 183 -10.91 -4.24 20.91
CA MET A 183 -10.31 -4.57 22.22
C MET A 183 -10.86 -5.86 22.82
N THR A 184 -12.13 -6.17 22.56
CA THR A 184 -12.77 -7.42 23.02
C THR A 184 -12.35 -8.62 22.16
N ILE A 185 -12.26 -8.44 20.84
CA ILE A 185 -11.89 -9.49 19.88
C ILE A 185 -10.40 -9.82 19.99
N ASN A 186 -9.54 -8.79 19.91
CA ASN A 186 -8.10 -8.91 20.00
C ASN A 186 -7.46 -7.63 20.59
N PRO A 187 -7.23 -7.59 21.92
CA PRO A 187 -6.63 -6.43 22.57
C PRO A 187 -5.19 -6.14 22.09
N ASP A 188 -4.44 -7.16 21.67
CA ASP A 188 -3.07 -6.97 21.17
C ASP A 188 -3.07 -6.21 19.85
N PHE A 189 -3.99 -6.56 18.94
CA PHE A 189 -4.18 -5.84 17.67
C PHE A 189 -4.82 -4.46 17.87
N ALA A 190 -5.81 -4.35 18.76
CA ALA A 190 -6.47 -3.09 19.06
C ALA A 190 -5.51 -2.02 19.61
N LYS A 191 -4.52 -2.42 20.43
CA LYS A 191 -3.46 -1.48 20.87
C LYS A 191 -2.65 -0.92 19.71
N LEU A 192 -2.36 -1.72 18.68
CA LEU A 192 -1.67 -1.23 17.47
C LEU A 192 -2.54 -0.23 16.70
N GLN A 193 -3.86 -0.39 16.72
CA GLN A 193 -4.81 0.52 16.10
C GLN A 193 -4.96 1.85 16.87
N LEU A 194 -4.77 1.85 18.19
CA LEU A 194 -4.89 3.05 19.03
C LEU A 194 -3.57 3.79 19.23
N ASN A 195 -2.45 3.11 19.10
CA ASN A 195 -1.12 3.71 19.16
C ASN A 195 -0.89 4.57 17.91
N HIS A 196 -1.24 5.84 18.03
CA HIS A 196 -0.97 6.85 17.02
C HIS A 196 0.53 6.87 16.72
N LEU A 197 0.89 6.82 15.44
CA LEU A 197 2.25 7.04 14.93
C LEU A 197 2.63 8.53 15.06
N SER A 198 2.43 9.13 16.24
CA SER A 198 2.81 10.52 16.56
C SER A 198 4.31 10.78 16.37
N THR A 199 5.12 9.72 16.26
CA THR A 199 6.58 9.75 16.21
C THR A 199 7.19 9.62 14.82
N LEU A 200 6.42 9.37 13.76
CA LEU A 200 6.96 9.33 12.37
C LEU A 200 7.01 10.72 11.70
N ASN A 201 6.86 11.79 12.48
CA ASN A 201 6.89 13.17 11.97
C ASN A 201 8.31 13.75 11.78
N GLU A 202 9.36 13.12 12.30
CA GLU A 202 10.74 13.54 12.06
C GLU A 202 11.50 12.47 11.27
N TRP A 203 11.45 12.61 9.95
CA TRP A 203 12.31 11.87 9.04
C TRP A 203 13.71 12.49 9.03
N PRO A 204 14.79 11.69 8.97
CA PRO A 204 16.08 12.24 8.59
C PRO A 204 16.00 12.81 7.17
N ASP A 205 16.60 13.99 6.97
CA ASP A 205 16.74 14.57 5.64
C ASP A 205 17.31 13.53 4.67
N LEU A 206 16.68 13.38 3.51
CA LEU A 206 17.26 12.61 2.42
C LEU A 206 18.67 13.15 2.16
N PRO A 207 19.68 12.30 1.91
CA PRO A 207 21.00 12.78 1.51
C PRO A 207 20.81 13.73 0.32
N LYS A 208 21.36 14.94 0.43
CA LYS A 208 21.23 15.98 -0.61
C LYS A 208 21.68 15.36 -1.93
N MET A 209 20.71 15.14 -2.83
CA MET A 209 21.01 14.66 -4.17
C MET A 209 21.95 15.68 -4.80
N PRO A 210 23.09 15.26 -5.38
CA PRO A 210 23.96 16.17 -6.08
C PRO A 210 23.13 16.96 -7.11
N SER A 211 23.26 18.27 -7.12
CA SER A 211 22.43 19.19 -7.92
C SER A 211 22.42 18.87 -9.42
N HIS A 212 23.38 18.08 -9.90
CA HIS A 212 23.49 17.62 -11.28
C HIS A 212 22.61 16.40 -11.63
N LEU A 213 21.99 15.73 -10.65
CA LEU A 213 21.09 14.58 -10.86
C LEU A 213 19.61 14.93 -10.65
N ASN A 214 19.29 16.19 -10.35
CA ASN A 214 17.90 16.64 -10.21
C ASN A 214 17.20 16.58 -11.57
N GLU A 215 16.53 15.46 -11.85
CA GLU A 215 15.45 15.45 -12.82
C GLU A 215 14.33 16.35 -12.29
N THR A 216 14.07 17.45 -13.00
CA THR A 216 12.92 18.31 -12.76
C THR A 216 11.65 17.46 -12.83
N SER A 217 11.10 17.12 -11.67
CA SER A 217 9.74 16.60 -11.58
C SER A 217 8.80 17.66 -12.17
N PRO A 218 7.89 17.32 -13.08
CA PRO A 218 6.94 18.28 -13.63
C PRO A 218 5.98 18.68 -12.50
N ASN A 219 6.27 19.81 -11.87
CA ASN A 219 5.33 20.45 -10.97
C ASN A 219 4.07 20.81 -11.76
N GLN A 220 2.94 20.35 -11.22
CA GLN A 220 1.60 20.73 -11.62
C GLN A 220 1.48 22.25 -11.64
N THR A 221 1.55 22.84 -12.83
CA THR A 221 1.12 24.21 -13.04
C THR A 221 -0.40 24.23 -13.17
N LYS A 222 -0.98 25.07 -12.32
CA LYS A 222 -2.37 25.51 -12.28
C LYS A 222 -2.93 25.78 -13.69
N LYS A 223 -4.24 25.54 -13.82
CA LYS A 223 -5.15 26.01 -14.87
C LYS A 223 -4.60 27.22 -15.66
N GLY A 224 -4.24 26.96 -16.90
CA GLY A 224 -3.97 27.96 -17.93
C GLY A 224 -3.97 27.22 -19.26
N SER A 225 -5.02 27.42 -20.04
CA SER A 225 -5.10 26.96 -21.43
C SER A 225 -3.90 27.50 -22.19
N LEU A 226 -2.97 26.62 -22.54
CA LEU A 226 -1.98 26.86 -23.58
C LEU A 226 -2.24 25.84 -24.69
N SER A 227 -3.35 26.05 -25.40
CA SER A 227 -3.47 25.55 -26.76
C SER A 227 -2.36 26.20 -27.58
N PRO A 228 -1.40 25.44 -28.15
CA PRO A 228 -0.33 26.05 -28.93
C PRO A 228 -0.80 26.49 -30.32
N PHE A 229 -2.06 26.26 -30.67
CA PHE A 229 -2.61 26.64 -31.97
C PHE A 229 -4.07 27.10 -31.84
N SER A 230 -4.26 28.41 -31.74
CA SER A 230 -5.45 29.05 -32.30
C SER A 230 -5.16 30.50 -32.70
N ASN A 231 -5.38 30.74 -33.99
CA ASN A 231 -5.71 32.02 -34.64
C ASN A 231 -4.59 33.02 -34.92
N GLN A 232 -3.82 32.72 -35.98
CA GLN A 232 -3.55 33.73 -37.00
C GLN A 232 -4.46 33.47 -38.21
N GLN A 233 -5.40 34.38 -38.46
CA GLN A 233 -6.06 34.49 -39.76
C GLN A 233 -5.17 35.34 -40.68
N LYS A 234 -4.66 34.76 -41.76
CA LYS A 234 -5.03 35.11 -43.15
C LYS A 234 -4.16 34.38 -44.16
N ASN A 235 -4.87 33.71 -45.07
CA ASN A 235 -4.51 33.43 -46.47
C ASN A 235 -3.18 32.74 -46.74
N GLN A 236 -3.22 31.44 -47.02
CA GLN A 236 -2.85 30.88 -48.33
C GLN A 236 -3.07 29.36 -48.38
N GLU A 237 -3.89 28.98 -49.35
CA GLU A 237 -3.88 27.74 -50.15
C GLU A 237 -3.73 26.36 -49.46
N THR A 238 -4.83 25.62 -49.57
CA THR A 238 -5.03 24.21 -49.30
C THR A 238 -3.98 23.30 -49.97
N THR A 239 -3.16 22.62 -49.18
CA THR A 239 -2.64 21.30 -49.56
C THR A 239 -2.75 20.31 -48.41
N THR A 240 -3.59 19.31 -48.61
CA THR A 240 -3.86 18.19 -47.71
C THR A 240 -2.57 17.39 -47.46
N PHE A 241 -2.05 17.42 -46.24
CA PHE A 241 -0.90 16.59 -45.85
C PHE A 241 -1.34 15.14 -45.71
N ASN A 242 -1.05 14.31 -46.70
CA ASN A 242 -1.41 12.89 -46.74
C ASN A 242 -0.15 12.05 -46.47
N PRO A 243 -0.05 11.32 -45.35
CA PRO A 243 1.20 10.70 -44.89
C PRO A 243 1.61 9.44 -45.66
N PHE A 244 0.93 9.09 -46.75
CA PHE A 244 1.19 7.87 -47.53
C PHE A 244 1.60 8.09 -49.00
N LYS A 245 2.07 9.28 -49.38
CA LYS A 245 2.62 9.49 -50.73
C LYS A 245 4.15 9.52 -50.72
N PHE A 246 4.72 8.34 -50.98
CA PHE A 246 6.07 8.20 -51.48
C PHE A 246 6.23 9.00 -52.78
N GLN A 247 7.12 9.99 -52.79
CA GLN A 247 7.70 10.51 -54.01
C GLN A 247 9.20 10.32 -53.94
N THR A 248 9.64 9.29 -54.66
CA THR A 248 10.98 9.11 -55.18
C THR A 248 11.36 10.33 -56.01
N LYS A 249 12.43 11.02 -55.61
CA LYS A 249 13.40 11.63 -56.53
C LYS A 249 14.70 11.93 -55.78
N THR A 250 15.74 11.31 -56.31
CA THR A 250 17.17 11.41 -56.00
C THR A 250 17.65 12.85 -55.85
N ASN A 251 18.45 13.10 -54.82
CA ASN A 251 19.71 13.84 -54.90
C ASN A 251 20.57 13.57 -53.64
N GLU A 252 21.69 12.92 -53.87
CA GLU A 252 23.00 13.10 -53.23
C GLU A 252 23.08 13.27 -51.69
N ALA A 253 23.39 12.14 -51.06
CA ALA A 253 24.36 11.91 -49.97
C ALA A 253 24.72 13.06 -48.99
N LYS A 254 24.58 12.76 -47.69
CA LYS A 254 25.71 12.68 -46.75
C LYS A 254 25.31 11.89 -45.49
N ILE A 255 25.81 10.67 -45.40
CA ILE A 255 25.81 9.86 -44.18
C ILE A 255 26.85 10.48 -43.25
N ILE A 256 26.42 10.91 -42.06
CA ILE A 256 27.32 11.40 -41.02
C ILE A 256 27.94 10.17 -40.36
N ASN A 257 29.21 9.91 -40.66
CA ASN A 257 30.00 8.85 -40.00
C ASN A 257 30.78 9.48 -38.84
N PRO A 258 30.56 9.09 -37.57
CA PRO A 258 31.02 9.88 -36.42
C PRO A 258 32.46 9.60 -35.94
N PHE A 259 33.28 8.83 -36.66
CA PHE A 259 34.63 8.48 -36.20
C PHE A 259 35.70 8.54 -37.31
N GLN A 260 36.16 9.75 -37.67
CA GLN A 260 37.47 10.00 -38.31
C GLN A 260 37.86 11.45 -37.97
N ASN A 261 38.82 11.75 -37.08
CA ASN A 261 40.29 11.75 -37.24
C ASN A 261 40.83 12.42 -35.93
N LYS A 262 42.02 12.21 -35.36
CA LYS A 262 43.38 12.03 -35.88
C LYS A 262 44.29 11.69 -34.69
N HIS A 263 45.20 10.72 -34.84
CA HIS A 263 46.64 10.89 -34.72
C HIS A 263 47.35 9.75 -35.44
#